data_AF-H1W502-F1
#
_entry.id   AF-H1W502-F1
#
_cell.length_a   1.000
_cell.length_b   1.000
_cell.length_c   1.000
_cell.angle_alpha   90.00
_cell.angle_beta   90.00
_cell.angle_gamma   90.00
#
_symmetry.space_group_name_H-M   'P 1'
#
loop_
_entity.id
_entity.type
_entity.pdbx_description
1 polymer ?
#
loop_
_entity_poly.entity_id
_entity_poly.type
_entity_poly.pdbx_seq_one_letter_code
_entity_poly.pdbx_strand_id
1 'polypeptide(L)'
;MASLFTDPDLRRNNTELLQILAKVPNAPEPSISPCELPSSEDAEFLFERYIDWSHVQSPFLCRDEIRELRRRLFSFPLAGQSAPDHDLFRAFMILAVGSVFPYRNGAHHQHPEGYYLAALQHLGADFLTRGLDSVQDLLLVCRFGIYHRI
;
A
#
# COMPACT_ATOMS: atom_id res chain seq x y z
N MET A 1 -13.77 -3.88 28.29
CA MET A 1 -13.39 -5.09 27.53
C MET A 1 -12.16 -5.67 28.20
N ALA A 2 -12.28 -6.79 28.90
CA ALA A 2 -11.13 -7.43 29.57
C ALA A 2 -10.15 -7.91 28.50
N SER A 3 -8.86 -7.62 28.69
CA SER A 3 -7.82 -8.13 27.81
C SER A 3 -7.84 -9.65 27.84
N LEU A 4 -7.82 -10.30 26.68
CA LEU A 4 -7.74 -11.76 26.54
C LEU A 4 -6.60 -12.38 27.38
N PHE A 5 -5.55 -11.60 27.66
CA PHE A 5 -4.40 -11.98 28.47
C PHE A 5 -4.58 -11.78 29.98
N THR A 6 -5.70 -11.23 30.44
CA THR A 6 -6.01 -10.97 31.86
C THR A 6 -7.03 -11.95 32.45
N ASP A 7 -7.61 -12.83 31.61
CA ASP A 7 -8.57 -13.83 32.06
C ASP A 7 -7.85 -14.99 32.79
N PRO A 8 -8.15 -15.23 34.09
CA PRO A 8 -7.47 -16.24 34.89
C PRO A 8 -7.81 -17.68 34.47
N ASP A 9 -9.01 -17.93 33.97
CA ASP A 9 -9.44 -19.26 33.53
C ASP A 9 -8.79 -19.62 32.20
N LEU A 10 -8.68 -18.63 31.32
CA LEU A 10 -8.01 -18.75 30.03
C LEU A 10 -6.50 -18.97 30.20
N ARG A 11 -5.86 -18.28 31.16
CA ARG A 11 -4.46 -18.51 31.53
C ARG A 11 -4.19 -19.90 32.08
N ARG A 12 -5.09 -20.41 32.93
CA ARG A 12 -4.92 -21.72 33.56
C ARG A 12 -5.03 -22.87 32.56
N ASN A 13 -5.90 -22.72 31.56
CA ASN A 13 -6.19 -23.78 30.58
C ASN A 13 -5.31 -23.72 29.33
N ASN A 14 -4.66 -22.58 29.03
CA ASN A 14 -3.93 -22.35 27.79
C ASN A 14 -2.47 -21.95 28.02
N THR A 15 -1.86 -22.41 29.11
CA THR A 15 -0.50 -22.04 29.50
C THR A 15 0.53 -22.31 28.39
N GLU A 16 0.41 -23.43 27.68
CA GLU A 16 1.29 -23.76 26.54
C GLU A 16 1.09 -22.80 25.37
N LEU A 17 -0.15 -22.50 25.00
CA LEU A 17 -0.48 -21.56 23.92
C LEU A 17 0.01 -20.14 24.26
N LEU A 18 -0.17 -19.70 25.50
CA LEU A 18 0.34 -18.41 25.97
C LEU A 18 1.87 -18.38 25.99
N GLN A 19 2.53 -19.47 26.35
CA GLN A 19 3.98 -19.58 26.24
C GLN A 19 4.45 -19.57 24.78
N ILE A 20 3.71 -20.20 23.87
CA ILE A 20 4.01 -20.16 22.42
C ILE A 20 3.85 -18.74 21.88
N LEU A 21 2.76 -18.05 22.22
CA LEU A 21 2.51 -16.66 21.82
C LEU A 21 3.53 -15.69 22.43
N ALA A 22 3.94 -15.89 23.70
CA ALA A 22 4.97 -15.09 24.36
C ALA A 22 6.39 -15.41 23.85
N LYS A 23 6.60 -16.61 23.31
CA LYS A 23 7.83 -17.03 22.64
C LYS A 23 7.87 -16.67 21.17
N VAL A 24 6.81 -16.08 20.60
CA VAL A 24 6.91 -15.47 19.26
C VAL A 24 8.05 -14.47 19.39
N PRO A 25 9.18 -14.72 18.72
CA PRO A 25 10.29 -13.78 18.77
C PRO A 25 9.72 -12.44 18.31
N ASN A 26 10.19 -11.33 18.86
CA ASN A 26 10.26 -10.10 18.08
C ASN A 26 11.19 -10.42 16.90
N ALA A 27 10.72 -11.19 15.94
CA ALA A 27 11.38 -11.40 14.69
C ALA A 27 11.55 -9.98 14.16
N PRO A 28 12.79 -9.53 13.88
CA PRO A 28 12.96 -8.26 13.22
C PRO A 28 12.05 -8.30 12.00
N GLU A 29 11.11 -7.34 11.91
CA GLU A 29 10.26 -7.23 10.73
C GLU A 29 11.20 -7.29 9.53
N PRO A 30 10.95 -8.19 8.56
CA PRO A 30 11.84 -8.34 7.43
C PRO A 30 12.02 -6.97 6.80
N SER A 31 13.26 -6.54 6.58
CA SER A 31 13.51 -5.21 6.00
C SER A 31 12.91 -5.18 4.60
N ILE A 32 11.75 -4.55 4.46
CA ILE A 32 11.08 -4.42 3.17
C ILE A 32 11.81 -3.35 2.38
N SER A 33 12.29 -3.72 1.20
CA SER A 33 12.93 -2.78 0.29
C SER A 33 11.89 -2.09 -0.60
N PRO A 34 12.15 -0.85 -1.05
CA PRO A 34 11.36 -0.20 -2.09
C PRO A 34 11.20 -1.11 -3.32
N CYS A 35 9.99 -1.21 -3.86
CA CYS A 35 9.71 -1.96 -5.08
C CYS A 35 10.11 -1.15 -6.33
N GLU A 36 10.53 -1.85 -7.38
CA GLU A 36 10.59 -1.28 -8.72
C GLU A 36 9.18 -1.15 -9.32
N LEU A 37 9.07 -0.42 -10.43
CA LEU A 37 7.84 -0.41 -11.22
C LEU A 37 7.50 -1.84 -11.67
N PRO A 38 6.28 -2.33 -11.42
CA PRO A 38 5.91 -3.69 -11.78
C PRO A 38 5.69 -3.83 -13.29
N SER A 39 5.48 -5.08 -13.73
CA SER A 39 5.08 -5.36 -15.11
C SER A 39 3.76 -4.67 -15.48
N SER A 40 3.50 -4.46 -16.77
CA SER A 40 2.24 -3.85 -17.23
C SER A 40 1.00 -4.68 -16.82
N GLU A 41 1.16 -6.01 -16.78
CA GLU A 41 0.12 -6.95 -16.35
C GLU A 41 -0.17 -6.83 -14.84
N ASP A 42 0.87 -6.84 -14.01
CA ASP A 42 0.73 -6.64 -12.57
C ASP A 42 0.16 -5.25 -12.25
N ALA A 43 0.59 -4.22 -12.99
CA ALA A 43 0.09 -2.87 -12.83
C ALA A 43 -1.41 -2.79 -13.15
N GLU A 44 -1.86 -3.38 -14.26
CA GLU A 44 -3.30 -3.51 -14.58
C GLU A 44 -4.05 -4.18 -13.44
N PHE A 45 -3.59 -5.35 -13.01
CA PHE A 45 -4.23 -6.11 -11.96
C PHE A 45 -4.37 -5.30 -10.67
N LEU A 46 -3.30 -4.66 -10.22
CA LEU A 46 -3.30 -3.90 -8.96
C LEU A 46 -4.10 -2.59 -9.05
N PHE A 47 -4.08 -1.90 -10.19
CA PHE A 47 -4.90 -0.70 -10.40
C PHE A 47 -6.40 -1.04 -10.39
N GLU A 48 -6.81 -2.11 -11.05
CA GLU A 48 -8.21 -2.56 -11.02
C GLU A 48 -8.60 -2.99 -9.59
N ARG A 49 -7.71 -3.65 -8.84
CA ARG A 49 -7.95 -3.95 -7.41
C ARG A 49 -8.15 -2.68 -6.57
N TYR A 50 -7.39 -1.63 -6.82
CA TYR A 50 -7.62 -0.33 -6.18
C TYR A 50 -9.00 0.24 -6.53
N ILE A 51 -9.37 0.25 -7.82
CA ILE A 51 -10.65 0.80 -8.33
C ILE A 51 -11.86 0.02 -7.79
N ASP A 52 -11.78 -1.31 -7.76
CA ASP A 52 -12.91 -2.18 -7.40
C ASP A 52 -13.17 -2.24 -5.89
N TRP A 53 -12.12 -2.07 -5.07
CA TRP A 53 -12.22 -2.27 -3.63
C TRP A 53 -12.01 -0.99 -2.84
N SER A 54 -10.81 -0.42 -2.93
CA SER A 54 -10.42 0.69 -2.07
C SER A 54 -11.15 1.98 -2.45
N HIS A 55 -11.25 2.22 -3.76
CA HIS A 55 -11.86 3.41 -4.33
C HIS A 55 -13.38 3.46 -4.14
N VAL A 56 -14.07 2.33 -4.16
CA VAL A 56 -15.52 2.25 -3.91
C VAL A 56 -15.88 2.75 -2.51
N GLN A 57 -15.02 2.50 -1.52
CA GLN A 57 -15.28 2.89 -0.13
C GLN A 57 -14.99 4.38 0.13
N SER A 58 -14.08 4.98 -0.63
CA SER A 58 -13.65 6.37 -0.44
C SER A 58 -13.15 6.96 -1.77
N PRO A 59 -14.05 7.36 -2.67
CA PRO A 59 -13.65 7.91 -3.96
C PRO A 59 -13.20 9.37 -3.79
N PHE A 60 -11.90 9.61 -3.92
CA PHE A 60 -11.31 10.96 -3.90
C PHE A 60 -10.44 11.26 -5.13
N LEU A 61 -10.30 10.30 -6.03
CA LEU A 61 -9.65 10.44 -7.35
C LEU A 61 -10.70 10.27 -8.46
N CYS A 62 -10.47 10.80 -9.66
CA CYS A 62 -11.29 10.45 -10.80
C CYS A 62 -10.86 9.09 -11.38
N ARG A 63 -11.82 8.21 -11.71
CA ARG A 63 -11.52 6.89 -12.32
C ARG A 63 -10.78 7.03 -13.65
N ASP A 64 -11.14 8.02 -14.45
CA ASP A 64 -10.53 8.23 -15.75
C ASP A 64 -9.09 8.77 -15.60
N GLU A 65 -8.82 9.59 -14.58
CA GLU A 65 -7.46 10.04 -14.25
C GLU A 65 -6.57 8.87 -13.79
N ILE A 66 -7.11 7.94 -13.01
CA ILE A 66 -6.39 6.73 -12.58
C ILE A 66 -6.01 5.86 -13.79
N ARG A 67 -6.96 5.64 -14.71
CA ARG A 67 -6.72 4.86 -15.94
C ARG A 67 -5.73 5.55 -16.85
N GLU A 68 -5.83 6.87 -17.00
CA GLU A 68 -4.90 7.65 -17.81
C GLU A 68 -3.50 7.63 -17.21
N LEU A 69 -3.35 7.77 -15.89
CA LEU A 69 -2.07 7.63 -15.19
C LEU A 69 -1.42 6.26 -15.49
N ARG A 70 -2.20 5.17 -15.38
CA ARG A 70 -1.71 3.82 -15.71
C ARG A 70 -1.26 3.73 -17.16
N ARG A 71 -2.08 4.24 -18.08
CA ARG A 71 -1.80 4.22 -19.53
C ARG A 71 -0.48 4.95 -19.85
N ARG A 72 -0.25 6.13 -19.24
CA ARG A 72 0.97 6.92 -19.41
C ARG A 72 2.22 6.21 -18.90
N LEU A 73 2.13 5.46 -17.80
CA LEU A 73 3.29 4.83 -17.17
C LEU A 73 3.59 3.42 -17.71
N PHE A 74 2.57 2.63 -18.06
CA PHE A 74 2.72 1.20 -18.32
C PHE A 74 2.32 0.74 -19.73
N SER A 75 1.60 1.56 -20.51
CA SER A 75 1.15 1.19 -21.87
C SER A 75 1.86 1.98 -22.97
N PHE A 76 2.14 3.27 -22.71
CA PHE A 76 2.92 4.11 -23.62
C PHE A 76 4.04 4.77 -22.82
N PRO A 77 5.13 4.03 -22.54
CA PRO A 77 6.27 4.60 -21.83
C PRO A 77 6.67 5.88 -22.54
N LEU A 78 6.67 6.99 -21.80
CA LEU A 78 7.06 8.32 -22.28
C LEU A 78 8.31 8.18 -23.14
N ALA A 79 8.22 8.52 -24.43
CA ALA A 79 9.26 8.32 -25.43
C ALA A 79 10.56 9.06 -25.07
N GLY A 80 11.40 8.43 -24.23
CA GLY A 80 12.65 8.97 -23.72
C GLY A 80 12.53 10.03 -22.60
N GLN A 81 11.34 10.29 -22.06
CA GLN A 81 11.17 11.23 -20.94
C GLN A 81 10.91 10.47 -19.64
N SER A 82 11.58 10.86 -18.56
CA SER A 82 11.28 10.34 -17.23
C SER A 82 9.87 10.77 -16.83
N ALA A 83 9.11 9.85 -16.24
CA ALA A 83 7.81 10.19 -15.68
C ALA A 83 7.96 11.28 -14.59
N PRO A 84 6.99 12.21 -14.46
CA PRO A 84 6.98 13.18 -13.37
C PRO A 84 6.99 12.46 -12.02
N ASP A 85 7.74 12.97 -11.04
CA ASP A 85 7.81 12.37 -9.70
C ASP A 85 6.43 12.26 -9.04
N HIS A 86 5.56 13.24 -9.27
CA HIS A 86 4.18 13.17 -8.78
C HIS A 86 3.38 12.00 -9.39
N ASP A 87 3.51 11.74 -10.69
CA ASP A 87 2.85 10.60 -11.35
C ASP A 87 3.36 9.28 -10.77
N LEU A 88 4.69 9.19 -10.52
CA LEU A 88 5.31 8.03 -9.90
C LEU A 88 4.85 7.84 -8.46
N PHE A 89 4.84 8.90 -7.65
CA PHE A 89 4.32 8.90 -6.28
C PHE A 89 2.90 8.35 -6.25
N ARG A 90 2.01 8.93 -7.06
CA ARG A 90 0.60 8.55 -7.10
C ARG A 90 0.41 7.12 -7.58
N ALA A 91 1.16 6.69 -8.60
CA ALA A 91 1.10 5.32 -9.11
C ALA A 91 1.57 4.32 -8.05
N PHE A 92 2.71 4.55 -7.39
CA PHE A 92 3.19 3.68 -6.33
C PHE A 92 2.25 3.63 -5.13
N MET A 93 1.61 4.75 -4.77
CA MET A 93 0.57 4.74 -3.74
C MET A 93 -0.67 3.92 -4.14
N ILE A 94 -1.10 4.02 -5.40
CA ILE A 94 -2.20 3.18 -5.92
C ILE A 94 -1.81 1.70 -5.89
N LEU A 95 -0.59 1.35 -6.28
CA LEU A 95 -0.05 -0.02 -6.21
C LEU A 95 0.04 -0.51 -4.76
N ALA A 96 0.49 0.32 -3.82
CA ALA A 96 0.57 0.00 -2.40
C ALA A 96 -0.81 -0.32 -1.82
N VAL A 97 -1.82 0.51 -2.12
CA VAL A 97 -3.19 0.27 -1.66
C VAL A 97 -3.84 -0.92 -2.40
N GLY A 98 -3.63 -1.04 -3.70
CA GLY A 98 -4.18 -2.12 -4.53
C GLY A 98 -3.61 -3.50 -4.20
N SER A 99 -2.37 -3.57 -3.70
CA SER A 99 -1.68 -4.82 -3.35
C SER A 99 -2.00 -5.37 -1.97
N VAL A 100 -2.63 -4.60 -1.07
CA VAL A 100 -2.90 -5.05 0.31
C VAL A 100 -3.62 -6.39 0.38
N PHE A 101 -4.76 -6.53 -0.30
CA PHE A 101 -5.51 -7.77 -0.29
C PHE A 101 -4.89 -8.86 -1.18
N PRO A 102 -4.44 -8.56 -2.41
CA PRO A 102 -3.72 -9.56 -3.22
C PRO A 102 -2.53 -10.18 -2.50
N TYR A 103 -1.71 -9.38 -1.81
CA TYR A 103 -0.57 -9.88 -1.04
C TYR A 103 -1.02 -10.79 0.11
N ARG A 104 -1.99 -10.34 0.92
CA ARG A 104 -2.54 -11.13 2.04
C ARG A 104 -3.15 -12.46 1.60
N ASN A 105 -3.68 -12.52 0.38
CA ASN A 105 -4.28 -13.72 -0.18
C ASN A 105 -3.30 -14.58 -1.02
N GLY A 106 -2.02 -14.18 -1.12
CA GLY A 106 -1.00 -14.88 -1.91
C GLY A 106 -1.18 -14.75 -3.43
N ALA A 107 -2.04 -13.84 -3.91
CA ALA A 107 -2.25 -13.56 -5.32
C ALA A 107 -1.24 -12.58 -5.90
N HIS A 108 -0.55 -11.81 -5.04
CA HIS A 108 0.58 -10.95 -5.42
C HIS A 108 1.76 -11.20 -4.49
N HIS A 109 2.98 -11.21 -5.04
CA HIS A 109 4.17 -11.59 -4.29
C HIS A 109 4.89 -10.40 -3.65
N GLN A 110 4.76 -9.19 -4.20
CA GLN A 110 5.43 -8.01 -3.65
C GLN A 110 4.65 -7.44 -2.46
N HIS A 111 5.39 -7.07 -1.41
CA HIS A 111 4.80 -6.53 -0.19
C HIS A 111 4.26 -5.10 -0.43
N PRO A 112 3.05 -4.76 0.05
CA PRO A 112 2.45 -3.43 -0.14
C PRO A 112 3.31 -2.27 0.35
N GLU A 113 4.00 -2.47 1.47
CA GLU A 113 4.93 -1.49 2.02
C GLU A 113 6.13 -1.21 1.09
N GLY A 114 6.54 -2.17 0.26
CA GLY A 114 7.60 -1.94 -0.73
C GLY A 114 7.19 -0.89 -1.77
N TYR A 115 5.93 -0.92 -2.21
CA TYR A 115 5.39 0.14 -3.07
C TYR A 115 5.23 1.47 -2.33
N TYR A 116 4.82 1.45 -1.06
CA TYR A 116 4.76 2.67 -0.24
C TYR A 116 6.14 3.32 -0.09
N LEU A 117 7.17 2.54 0.23
CA LEU A 117 8.54 3.02 0.33
C LEU A 117 9.06 3.56 -1.01
N ALA A 118 8.69 2.92 -2.13
CA ALA A 118 8.99 3.44 -3.47
C ALA A 118 8.27 4.78 -3.73
N ALA A 119 7.00 4.92 -3.32
CA ALA A 119 6.28 6.19 -3.42
C ALA A 119 7.01 7.30 -2.67
N LEU A 120 7.46 7.04 -1.45
CA LEU A 120 8.17 8.04 -0.63
C LEU A 120 9.46 8.57 -1.28
N GLN A 121 10.10 7.80 -2.16
CA GLN A 121 11.27 8.29 -2.92
C GLN A 121 10.92 9.42 -3.89
N HIS A 122 9.67 9.50 -4.31
CA HIS A 122 9.15 10.52 -5.23
C HIS A 122 8.38 11.63 -4.49
N LEU A 123 8.43 11.67 -3.15
CA LEU A 123 7.85 12.74 -2.35
C LEU A 123 8.74 14.00 -2.43
N GLY A 124 8.48 14.86 -3.42
CA GLY A 124 9.22 16.10 -3.62
C GLY A 124 8.96 17.18 -2.55
N ALA A 125 9.87 18.15 -2.43
CA ALA A 125 9.72 19.28 -1.50
C ALA A 125 8.52 20.20 -1.86
N ASP A 126 8.08 20.15 -3.12
CA ASP A 126 6.91 20.83 -3.65
C ASP A 126 5.60 20.06 -3.39
N PHE A 127 5.66 18.94 -2.67
CA PHE A 127 4.52 18.05 -2.47
C PHE A 127 3.27 18.76 -1.96
N LEU A 128 3.40 19.72 -1.04
CA LEU A 128 2.27 20.46 -0.47
C LEU A 128 1.82 21.68 -1.30
N THR A 129 2.52 22.02 -2.39
CA THR A 129 2.23 23.23 -3.18
C THR A 129 1.38 22.98 -4.43
N ARG A 130 0.99 21.72 -4.72
CA ARG A 130 0.21 21.34 -5.91
C ARG A 130 -1.31 21.40 -5.74
N GLY A 131 -1.79 21.92 -4.60
CA GLY A 131 -3.22 22.15 -4.38
C GLY A 131 -4.00 20.85 -4.25
N LEU A 132 -4.98 20.63 -5.13
CA LEU A 132 -5.86 19.45 -5.07
C LEU A 132 -5.08 18.14 -5.15
N ASP A 133 -4.06 18.09 -6.01
CA ASP A 133 -3.26 16.88 -6.19
C ASP A 133 -2.53 16.47 -4.91
N SER A 134 -2.01 17.45 -4.17
CA SER A 134 -1.38 17.24 -2.86
C SER A 134 -2.34 16.63 -1.85
N VAL A 135 -3.59 17.13 -1.83
CA VAL A 135 -4.63 16.63 -0.91
C VAL A 135 -5.00 15.19 -1.26
N GLN A 136 -5.19 14.89 -2.54
CA GLN A 136 -5.51 13.54 -3.01
C GLN A 136 -4.38 12.54 -2.74
N ASP A 137 -3.14 12.98 -2.92
CA ASP A 137 -1.95 12.19 -2.62
C ASP A 137 -1.84 11.90 -1.11
N LEU A 138 -2.11 12.89 -0.24
CA LEU A 138 -2.20 12.68 1.20
C LEU A 138 -3.32 11.70 1.58
N LEU A 139 -4.48 11.79 0.91
CA LEU A 139 -5.58 10.86 1.13
C LEU A 139 -5.21 9.42 0.74
N LEU A 140 -4.36 9.21 -0.27
CA LEU A 140 -3.80 7.88 -0.54
C LEU A 140 -2.94 7.37 0.62
N VAL A 141 -2.11 8.23 1.22
CA VAL A 141 -1.28 7.86 2.38
C VAL A 141 -2.18 7.50 3.57
N CYS A 142 -3.16 8.33 3.89
CA CYS A 142 -4.14 8.04 4.94
C CYS A 142 -4.88 6.73 4.68
N ARG A 143 -5.26 6.47 3.41
CA ARG A 143 -5.93 5.24 3.01
C ARG A 143 -5.05 4.01 3.22
N PHE A 144 -3.76 4.10 2.89
CA PHE A 144 -2.80 3.02 3.14
C PHE A 144 -2.61 2.77 4.64
N GLY A 145 -2.59 3.83 5.45
CA GLY A 145 -2.49 3.77 6.91
C GLY A 145 -3.64 3.08 7.64
N ILE A 146 -4.75 2.77 6.97
CA ILE A 146 -5.81 1.91 7.52
C ILE A 146 -5.30 0.47 7.68
N TYR A 147 -4.37 0.04 6.82
CA TYR A 147 -3.89 -1.34 6.75
C TYR A 147 -2.52 -1.55 7.38
N HIS A 148 -1.71 -0.49 7.47
CA HIS A 148 -0.32 -0.51 7.92
C HIS A 148 -0.08 0.60 8.93
N ARG A 149 0.83 0.37 9.88
CA ARG A 149 1.32 1.44 10.75
C ARG A 149 2.32 2.25 9.93
N ILE A 150 2.03 3.54 9.74
CA ILE A 150 2.82 4.50 8.97
C ILE A 150 3.24 5.67 9.84
#